data_AF-A0AAV8GB14-F1
#
_entry.id   AF-A0AAV8GB14-F1
#
_cell.length_a   1.000
_cell.length_b   1.000
_cell.length_c   1.000
_cell.angle_alpha   90.00
_cell.angle_beta   90.00
_cell.angle_gamma   90.00
#
_symmetry.space_group_name_H-M   'P 1'
#
loop_
_entity.id
_entity.type
_entity.pdbx_description
1 polymer ?
#
loop_
_entity_poly.entity_id
_entity_poly.type
_entity_poly.pdbx_seq_one_letter_code
_entity_poly.pdbx_strand_id
1 'polypeptide(L)'
;MHQVTLQIQSSTCNLPPPDKTQTTTDRQTTSEKQKGSQSHSNSNSQSQFKMIEVVLNDRLGKKVRVKCNEDDTIGDLKKLVAAQTGTRPDKIRIQKWYNIYKDHITLKDYEIHDGMGLELYYN
;
A
#
# COMPACT_ATOMS: atom_id res chain seq x y z
N MET A 1 23.78 -74.14 4.99
CA MET A 1 23.44 -73.91 6.40
C MET A 1 24.64 -73.25 7.06
N HIS A 2 24.45 -72.05 7.62
CA HIS A 2 25.06 -71.56 8.87
C HIS A 2 26.61 -71.58 9.02
N GLN A 3 27.35 -70.53 9.38
CA GLN A 3 27.10 -69.22 9.97
C GLN A 3 28.33 -68.30 9.75
N VAL A 4 28.06 -67.02 9.53
CA VAL A 4 28.57 -65.83 10.25
C VAL A 4 30.07 -65.76 10.61
N THR A 5 30.74 -64.70 10.15
CA THR A 5 31.47 -63.75 11.01
C THR A 5 31.55 -62.39 10.33
N LEU A 6 30.80 -61.42 10.87
CA LEU A 6 31.02 -59.97 10.68
C LEU A 6 32.33 -59.56 11.36
N GLN A 7 33.07 -58.59 10.80
CA GLN A 7 33.73 -57.47 11.51
C GLN A 7 34.67 -56.71 10.56
N ILE A 8 34.36 -55.45 10.24
CA ILE A 8 35.28 -54.29 10.27
C ILE A 8 34.45 -53.01 10.03
N GLN A 9 34.05 -52.29 11.08
CA GLN A 9 34.76 -51.21 11.80
C GLN A 9 34.48 -49.81 11.22
N SER A 10 33.77 -49.04 12.07
CA SER A 10 33.90 -47.60 12.31
C SER A 10 34.01 -46.65 11.12
N SER A 11 32.94 -45.89 10.90
CA SER A 11 33.02 -44.42 10.84
C SER A 11 31.60 -43.87 10.91
N THR A 12 31.20 -43.48 12.12
CA THR A 12 30.12 -42.51 12.30
C THR A 12 30.56 -41.15 11.74
N CYS A 13 29.57 -40.29 11.49
CA CYS A 13 29.66 -38.94 10.92
C CYS A 13 29.51 -38.98 9.38
N ASN A 14 28.69 -38.16 8.74
CA ASN A 14 27.93 -37.02 9.21
C ASN A 14 26.95 -36.70 8.07
N LEU A 15 25.64 -36.63 8.36
CA LEU A 15 24.70 -35.96 7.46
C LEU A 15 24.76 -34.47 7.78
N PRO A 16 25.17 -33.58 6.85
CA PRO A 16 24.98 -32.16 7.05
C PRO A 16 23.48 -31.81 6.90
N PRO A 17 22.88 -31.09 7.86
CA PRO A 17 21.51 -30.59 7.73
C PRO A 17 21.41 -29.50 6.65
N PRO A 18 20.23 -29.29 6.05
CA PRO A 18 20.01 -28.18 5.12
C PRO A 18 20.22 -26.84 5.82
N ASP A 19 20.96 -25.96 5.14
CA ASP A 19 21.32 -24.62 5.59
C ASP A 19 20.09 -23.82 6.03
N LYS A 20 19.94 -23.68 7.35
CA LYS A 20 19.16 -22.63 7.99
C LYS A 20 20.16 -21.72 8.69
N THR A 21 20.58 -20.66 8.02
CA THR A 21 21.11 -19.49 8.72
C THR A 21 19.93 -18.73 9.35
N GLN A 22 19.79 -18.90 10.66
CA GLN A 22 18.97 -18.07 11.56
C GLN A 22 19.90 -17.51 12.64
N THR A 23 19.41 -16.54 13.42
CA THR A 23 19.94 -16.07 14.72
C THR A 23 20.86 -14.85 14.53
N THR A 24 20.61 -13.66 15.09
CA THR A 24 19.92 -13.26 16.34
C THR A 24 19.71 -11.73 16.25
N THR A 25 18.50 -11.21 16.45
CA THR A 25 17.97 -10.71 17.74
C THR A 25 18.52 -9.35 18.16
N ASP A 26 17.75 -8.32 17.81
CA ASP A 26 17.32 -7.21 18.69
C ASP A 26 15.96 -6.79 18.11
N ARG A 27 14.80 -7.13 18.66
CA ARG A 27 14.15 -6.64 19.89
C ARG A 27 14.37 -5.14 20.13
N GLN A 28 13.61 -4.30 19.43
CA GLN A 28 13.11 -3.03 19.99
C GLN A 28 12.02 -2.46 19.07
N THR A 29 10.79 -2.40 19.59
CA THR A 29 9.99 -1.18 19.83
C THR A 29 9.58 -0.40 18.58
N THR A 30 8.26 -0.27 18.44
CA THR A 30 7.58 1.01 18.23
C THR A 30 8.52 2.20 18.06
N SER A 31 8.57 2.71 16.84
CA SER A 31 9.01 4.06 16.49
C SER A 31 8.18 4.42 15.27
N GLU A 32 6.93 4.85 15.43
CA GLU A 32 6.66 6.25 15.75
C GLU A 32 7.69 7.16 15.07
N LYS A 33 7.32 7.60 13.87
CA LYS A 33 7.74 8.88 13.33
C LYS A 33 6.46 9.47 12.75
N GLN A 34 5.57 10.07 13.55
CA GLN A 34 5.84 11.26 14.36
C GLN A 34 6.78 12.23 13.64
N LYS A 35 6.23 12.88 12.62
CA LYS A 35 6.21 14.35 12.56
C LYS A 35 4.72 14.72 12.58
N GLY A 36 4.12 15.20 13.66
CA GLY A 36 4.70 15.98 14.75
C GLY A 36 4.82 17.43 14.29
N SER A 37 3.74 18.19 14.48
CA SER A 37 3.70 19.55 15.05
C SER A 37 2.45 20.30 14.58
N GLN A 38 1.48 20.44 15.48
CA GLN A 38 0.57 21.59 15.46
C GLN A 38 1.43 22.84 15.31
N SER A 39 1.24 23.57 14.20
CA SER A 39 1.71 24.94 14.07
C SER A 39 0.47 25.80 13.96
N HIS A 40 0.02 26.34 15.09
CA HIS A 40 -0.78 27.55 15.09
C HIS A 40 0.12 28.68 14.61
N SER A 41 0.10 28.94 13.30
CA SER A 41 0.56 30.20 12.74
C SER A 41 -0.65 30.86 12.11
N ASN A 42 -1.19 31.83 12.85
CA ASN A 42 -2.20 32.75 12.37
C ASN A 42 -1.56 33.59 11.26
N SER A 43 -1.79 33.20 10.01
CA SER A 43 -1.44 34.00 8.84
C SER A 43 -2.65 33.97 7.92
N ASN A 44 -3.43 35.04 8.04
CA ASN A 44 -4.50 35.41 7.15
C ASN A 44 -4.00 35.39 5.70
N SER A 45 -4.34 34.32 4.99
CA SER A 45 -4.27 34.21 3.54
C SER A 45 -5.37 33.21 3.22
N GLN A 46 -6.50 33.70 2.73
CA GLN A 46 -7.61 32.85 2.31
C GLN A 46 -7.22 32.02 1.08
N SER A 47 -6.39 30.99 1.27
CA SER A 47 -6.31 29.87 0.36
C SER A 47 -7.54 29.00 0.63
N GLN A 48 -8.51 29.04 -0.28
CA GLN A 48 -9.72 28.24 -0.18
C GLN A 48 -9.38 26.75 -0.30
N PHE A 49 -9.02 26.11 0.81
CA PHE A 49 -8.94 24.66 0.89
C PHE A 49 -10.35 24.09 0.82
N LYS A 50 -10.84 23.85 -0.39
CA LYS A 50 -12.13 23.22 -0.62
C LYS A 50 -11.95 21.72 -0.55
N MET A 51 -12.36 21.12 0.56
CA MET A 51 -12.45 19.67 0.67
C MET A 51 -13.54 19.16 -0.26
N ILE A 52 -13.19 18.21 -1.11
CA ILE A 52 -14.06 17.58 -2.09
C ILE A 52 -14.28 16.12 -1.72
N GLU A 53 -15.49 15.63 -1.97
CA GLU A 53 -15.80 14.21 -1.91
C GLU A 53 -15.79 13.63 -3.32
N VAL A 54 -14.88 12.70 -3.57
CA VAL A 54 -14.81 11.97 -4.84
C VAL A 54 -15.43 10.59 -4.63
N VAL A 55 -16.24 10.18 -5.59
CA VAL A 55 -16.90 8.88 -5.56
C VAL A 55 -16.28 7.95 -6.58
N LEU A 56 -15.83 6.79 -6.12
CA LEU A 56 -15.20 5.78 -6.96
C LEU A 56 -16.10 4.55 -7.07
N ASN A 57 -16.38 4.15 -8.30
CA ASN A 57 -17.22 3.01 -8.61
C ASN A 57 -16.36 1.85 -9.12
N ASP A 58 -16.42 0.72 -8.42
CA ASP A 58 -15.79 -0.53 -8.82
C ASP A 58 -16.69 -1.31 -9.79
N ARG A 59 -16.07 -2.13 -10.66
CA ARG A 59 -16.79 -3.03 -11.58
C ARG A 59 -17.66 -4.07 -10.87
N LEU A 60 -17.33 -4.40 -9.62
CA LEU A 60 -18.09 -5.31 -8.76
C LEU A 60 -19.27 -4.60 -8.05
N GLY A 61 -19.52 -3.32 -8.34
CA GLY A 61 -20.62 -2.55 -7.74
C GLY A 61 -20.30 -1.96 -6.37
N LYS A 62 -19.04 -1.99 -5.91
CA LYS A 62 -18.62 -1.28 -4.70
C LYS A 62 -18.48 0.21 -5.00
N LYS A 63 -19.11 1.05 -4.18
CA LYS A 63 -19.03 2.51 -4.26
C LYS A 63 -18.27 3.06 -3.05
N VAL A 64 -17.09 3.62 -3.30
CA VAL A 64 -16.19 4.15 -2.28
C VAL A 64 -16.25 5.66 -2.33
N ARG A 65 -16.52 6.31 -1.20
CA ARG A 65 -16.53 7.78 -1.09
C ARG A 65 -15.29 8.20 -0.34
N VAL A 66 -14.47 9.05 -0.95
CA VAL A 66 -13.20 9.49 -0.38
C VAL A 66 -13.18 11.00 -0.30
N LYS A 67 -12.80 11.53 0.86
CA LYS A 67 -12.63 12.97 1.08
C LYS A 67 -11.18 13.35 0.82
N CYS A 68 -10.96 14.23 -0.15
CA CYS A 68 -9.64 14.73 -0.55
C CYS A 68 -9.69 16.25 -0.73
N ASN A 69 -8.54 16.89 -0.95
CA ASN A 69 -8.47 18.29 -1.36
C ASN A 69 -8.30 18.38 -2.89
N GLU A 70 -8.63 19.53 -3.46
CA GLU A 70 -8.43 19.78 -4.90
C GLU A 70 -6.95 19.81 -5.32
N ASP A 71 -6.05 20.20 -4.43
CA ASP A 71 -4.60 20.25 -4.68
C ASP A 71 -3.89 18.90 -4.46
N ASP A 72 -4.59 17.88 -3.93
CA ASP A 72 -4.01 16.56 -3.77
C ASP A 72 -3.74 15.90 -5.14
N THR A 73 -2.77 14.98 -5.16
CA THR A 73 -2.46 14.21 -6.37
C THR A 73 -3.39 13.01 -6.51
N ILE A 74 -3.58 12.53 -7.74
CA ILE A 74 -4.27 11.26 -8.00
C ILE A 74 -3.54 10.09 -7.30
N GLY A 75 -2.23 10.19 -7.14
CA GLY A 75 -1.44 9.20 -6.40
C GLY A 75 -1.90 9.05 -4.95
N ASP A 76 -2.21 10.15 -4.28
CA ASP A 76 -2.72 10.13 -2.90
C ASP A 76 -4.17 9.65 -2.84
N LEU A 77 -5.01 10.04 -3.80
CA LEU A 77 -6.36 9.49 -3.94
C LEU A 77 -6.31 7.95 -4.05
N LYS A 78 -5.42 7.39 -4.88
CA LYS A 78 -5.25 5.93 -4.99
C LYS A 78 -4.84 5.28 -3.67
N LYS A 79 -3.97 5.90 -2.87
CA LYS A 79 -3.56 5.38 -1.56
C LYS A 79 -4.73 5.36 -0.57
N LEU A 80 -5.55 6.40 -0.56
CA LEU A 80 -6.73 6.46 0.31
C LEU A 80 -7.74 5.37 -0.05
N VAL A 81 -7.93 5.12 -1.35
CA VAL A 81 -8.83 4.08 -1.86
C VAL A 81 -8.29 2.68 -1.57
N ALA A 82 -6.98 2.51 -1.76
CA ALA A 82 -6.26 1.29 -1.40
C ALA A 82 -6.43 0.96 0.09
N ALA A 83 -6.34 1.97 0.97
CA ALA A 83 -6.55 1.80 2.40
C ALA A 83 -7.99 1.37 2.73
N GLN A 84 -9.00 1.90 2.04
CA GLN A 84 -10.41 1.52 2.27
C GLN A 84 -10.76 0.14 1.68
N THR A 85 -10.28 -0.15 0.48
CA THR A 85 -10.63 -1.38 -0.26
C THR A 85 -9.75 -2.57 0.14
N GLY A 86 -8.57 -2.31 0.73
CA GLY A 86 -7.59 -3.33 1.09
C GLY A 86 -6.74 -3.82 -0.08
N THR A 87 -6.70 -3.07 -1.19
CA THR A 87 -5.91 -3.43 -2.39
C THR A 87 -4.64 -2.60 -2.48
N ARG A 88 -3.61 -3.08 -3.18
CA ARG A 88 -2.38 -2.30 -3.42
C ARG A 88 -2.67 -1.13 -4.39
N PRO A 89 -2.18 0.10 -4.11
CA PRO A 89 -2.43 1.27 -4.96
C PRO A 89 -1.85 1.13 -6.37
N ASP A 90 -0.79 0.31 -6.51
CA ASP A 90 -0.13 0.00 -7.79
C ASP A 90 -1.04 -0.71 -8.79
N LYS A 91 -1.94 -1.58 -8.29
CA LYS A 91 -2.89 -2.33 -9.13
C LYS A 91 -4.14 -1.54 -9.48
N ILE A 92 -4.34 -0.38 -8.85
CA ILE A 92 -5.54 0.43 -9.01
C ILE A 92 -5.32 1.46 -10.12
N ARG A 93 -6.20 1.43 -11.13
CA ARG A 93 -6.27 2.44 -12.17
C ARG A 93 -7.58 3.20 -12.04
N ILE A 94 -7.50 4.51 -11.83
CA ILE A 94 -8.65 5.39 -11.83
C ILE A 94 -8.84 5.88 -13.26
N GLN A 95 -10.06 5.78 -13.76
CA GLN A 95 -10.43 6.15 -15.12
C GLN A 95 -11.78 6.88 -15.12
N LYS A 96 -11.97 7.78 -16.07
CA LYS A 96 -13.29 8.33 -16.40
C LYS A 96 -13.44 8.35 -17.91
N TRP A 97 -14.39 7.58 -18.44
CA TRP A 97 -14.49 7.35 -19.87
C TRP A 97 -13.17 6.86 -20.48
N TYR A 98 -12.59 7.59 -21.42
CA TYR A 98 -11.31 7.25 -22.07
C TYR A 98 -10.09 7.89 -21.37
N ASN A 99 -10.30 8.70 -20.33
CA ASN A 99 -9.22 9.40 -19.63
C ASN A 99 -8.68 8.57 -18.48
N ILE A 100 -7.40 8.20 -18.57
CA ILE A 100 -6.67 7.50 -17.52
C ILE A 100 -5.92 8.54 -16.69
N TYR A 101 -6.23 8.58 -15.39
CA TYR A 101 -5.61 9.53 -14.47
C TYR A 101 -4.22 9.08 -14.03
N LYS A 102 -3.25 9.99 -14.11
CA LYS A 102 -1.85 9.76 -13.71
C LYS A 102 -1.56 10.33 -12.33
N ASP A 103 -0.64 9.70 -11.63
CA ASP A 103 -0.24 9.99 -10.24
C ASP A 103 0.36 11.37 -10.00
N HIS A 104 1.04 11.96 -10.97
CA HIS A 104 1.76 13.24 -10.83
C HIS A 104 0.91 14.48 -11.12
N ILE A 105 -0.36 14.30 -11.47
CA ILE A 105 -1.28 15.39 -11.78
C ILE A 105 -2.28 15.52 -10.62
N THR A 106 -2.67 16.75 -10.32
CA THR A 106 -3.59 17.06 -9.22
C THR A 106 -5.05 16.92 -9.64
N LEU A 107 -5.95 16.78 -8.67
CA LEU A 107 -7.38 16.71 -8.94
C LEU A 107 -7.89 18.01 -9.61
N LYS A 108 -7.32 19.15 -9.24
CA LYS A 108 -7.63 20.47 -9.81
C LYS A 108 -7.30 20.61 -11.29
N ASP A 109 -6.14 20.12 -11.73
CA ASP A 109 -5.72 20.18 -13.14
C ASP A 109 -6.65 19.37 -14.04
N TYR A 110 -7.19 18.27 -13.50
CA TYR A 110 -8.22 17.45 -14.15
C TYR A 110 -9.65 17.96 -13.98
N GLU A 111 -9.84 19.15 -13.38
CA GLU A 111 -11.14 19.77 -13.13
C GLU A 111 -12.10 18.84 -12.35
N ILE A 112 -11.55 18.10 -11.39
CA ILE A 112 -12.33 17.21 -10.53
C ILE A 112 -12.95 18.04 -9.39
N HIS A 113 -14.27 18.05 -9.34
CA HIS A 113 -15.05 18.74 -8.33
C HIS A 113 -15.73 17.77 -7.34
N ASP A 114 -16.35 18.36 -6.32
CA ASP A 114 -17.15 17.63 -5.33
C ASP A 114 -18.27 16.79 -6.00
N GLY A 115 -18.44 15.57 -5.52
CA GLY A 115 -19.45 14.64 -6.00
C GLY A 115 -19.13 13.96 -7.33
N MET A 116 -17.94 14.19 -7.91
CA MET A 116 -17.56 13.58 -9.17
C MET A 116 -17.40 12.07 -9.04
N GLY A 117 -18.02 11.35 -9.99
CA GLY A 117 -17.90 9.91 -10.13
C GLY A 117 -16.71 9.53 -11.02
N LEU A 118 -15.80 8.73 -10.47
CA LEU A 118 -14.70 8.10 -11.16
C LEU A 118 -14.90 6.58 -11.18
N GLU A 119 -14.35 5.92 -12.18
CA GLU A 119 -14.35 4.46 -12.27
C GLU A 119 -13.03 3.90 -11.77
N LEU A 120 -13.13 2.77 -11.06
CA LEU A 120 -12.00 2.02 -10.57
C LEU A 120 -11.83 0.75 -11.41
N TYR A 121 -10.64 0.61 -11.99
CA TYR A 121 -10.20 -0.56 -12.73
C TYR A 121 -9.00 -1.22 -12.03
N TYR A 122 -8.88 -2.52 -12.24
CA TYR A 122 -7.72 -3.31 -11.83
C TYR A 122 -6.82 -3.56 -13.04
N ASN A 123 -5.52 -3.36 -12.86
CA ASN A 123 -4.49 -3.69 -13.84
C ASN A 123 -3.79 -5.01 -13.47
#